data_AF-A0A9D6D9A0-F1
#
_entry.id   AF-A0A9D6D9A0-F1
#
_cell.length_a   1.000
_cell.length_b   1.000
_cell.length_c   1.000
_cell.angle_alpha   90.00
_cell.angle_beta   90.00
_cell.angle_gamma   90.00
#
_symmetry.space_group_name_H-M   'P 1'
#
loop_
_entity.id
_entity.type
_entity.pdbx_description
1 polymer ?
#
loop_
_entity_poly.entity_id
_entity_poly.type
_entity_poly.pdbx_seq_one_letter_code
_entity_poly.pdbx_strand_id
1 'polypeptide(L)'
;MANTPTEGSNYLAGTVGDDVIDGLGGDDTIAGGTGDDVLSGGGGNDNLQGEAGNDTLDGGVGNDYLQGGVIRSRLWLGCGSRLRRYSRQCGQGADRNGRIAH
;
A
#
# COMPACT_ATOMS: atom_id res chain seq x y z
N MET A 1 12.68 -19.60 -0.76
CA MET A 1 11.87 -19.29 0.44
C MET A 1 10.71 -18.47 -0.07
N ALA A 2 9.50 -19.02 -0.06
CA ALA A 2 8.33 -18.36 -0.63
C ALA A 2 7.65 -17.58 0.49
N ASN A 3 7.66 -16.25 0.39
CA ASN A 3 6.83 -15.38 1.22
C ASN A 3 5.40 -15.49 0.69
N THR A 4 4.72 -16.59 1.01
CA THR A 4 3.30 -16.75 0.69
C THR A 4 2.49 -15.91 1.67
N PRO A 5 1.67 -14.97 1.19
CA PRO A 5 0.77 -14.19 2.04
C PRO A 5 -0.22 -15.09 2.78
N THR A 6 -0.60 -14.68 3.98
CA THR A 6 -1.53 -15.37 4.88
C THR A 6 -2.41 -14.34 5.60
N GLU A 7 -3.48 -14.77 6.24
CA GLU A 7 -4.35 -13.91 7.08
C GLU A 7 -3.71 -13.48 8.43
N GLY A 8 -2.37 -13.51 8.53
CA GLY A 8 -1.64 -13.12 9.73
C GLY A 8 -0.36 -12.39 9.36
N SER A 9 0.22 -11.68 10.32
CA SER A 9 1.37 -10.79 10.10
C SER A 9 2.51 -11.42 9.28
N ASN A 10 2.78 -10.81 8.14
CA ASN A 10 3.80 -11.24 7.20
C ASN A 10 4.87 -10.18 6.96
N TYR A 11 6.04 -10.66 6.56
CA TYR A 11 7.11 -9.84 6.01
C TYR A 11 7.27 -10.20 4.54
N LEU A 12 6.72 -9.36 3.68
CA LEU A 12 6.74 -9.52 2.24
C LEU A 12 7.73 -8.51 1.65
N ALA A 13 8.58 -8.98 0.74
CA ALA A 13 9.53 -8.15 0.03
C ALA A 13 9.52 -8.56 -1.43
N GLY A 14 9.37 -7.57 -2.30
CA GLY A 14 9.54 -7.67 -3.74
C GLY A 14 11.01 -7.75 -4.11
N THR A 15 11.26 -7.52 -5.39
CA THR A 15 12.54 -7.75 -6.05
C THR A 15 12.97 -6.48 -6.78
N VAL A 16 13.87 -6.65 -7.75
CA VAL A 16 14.21 -5.60 -8.71
C VAL A 16 13.31 -5.82 -9.92
N GLY A 17 12.39 -4.90 -10.16
CA GLY A 17 11.40 -4.94 -11.22
C GLY A 17 10.02 -4.52 -10.70
N ASP A 18 9.02 -4.59 -11.56
CA ASP A 18 7.65 -4.28 -11.20
C ASP A 18 7.04 -5.50 -10.48
N ASP A 19 6.73 -5.37 -9.19
CA ASP A 19 6.18 -6.44 -8.37
C ASP A 19 4.70 -6.23 -8.01
N VAL A 20 3.96 -7.32 -7.83
CA VAL A 20 2.58 -7.31 -7.32
C VAL A 20 2.53 -8.12 -6.03
N ILE A 21 2.27 -7.45 -4.91
CA ILE A 21 2.29 -8.04 -3.58
C ILE A 21 0.96 -7.75 -2.87
N ASP A 22 0.36 -8.79 -2.30
CA ASP A 22 -0.89 -8.70 -1.53
C ASP A 22 -0.68 -9.36 -0.17
N GLY A 23 -0.88 -8.61 0.92
CA GLY A 23 -0.74 -9.05 2.31
C GLY A 23 -1.91 -9.90 2.81
N LEU A 24 -3.09 -9.76 2.18
CA LEU A 24 -4.37 -10.32 2.61
C LEU A 24 -4.87 -9.72 3.94
N GLY A 25 -4.34 -10.13 5.07
CA GLY A 25 -4.83 -9.66 6.36
C GLY A 25 -3.89 -10.01 7.49
N GLY A 26 -4.11 -9.41 8.66
CA GLY A 26 -3.11 -9.33 9.71
C GLY A 26 -2.27 -8.06 9.55
N ASP A 27 -1.35 -7.82 10.50
CA ASP A 27 -0.49 -6.64 10.43
C ASP A 27 0.77 -6.95 9.61
N ASP A 28 0.79 -6.53 8.34
CA ASP A 28 1.83 -6.88 7.39
C ASP A 28 2.92 -5.82 7.24
N THR A 29 4.12 -6.25 6.82
CA THR A 29 5.18 -5.35 6.36
C THR A 29 5.56 -5.73 4.94
N ILE A 30 5.33 -4.82 4.00
CA ILE A 30 5.48 -5.04 2.57
C ILE A 30 6.48 -4.03 2.01
N ALA A 31 7.54 -4.50 1.35
CA ALA A 31 8.47 -3.67 0.60
C ALA A 31 8.41 -4.02 -0.89
N GLY A 32 8.21 -3.04 -1.76
CA GLY A 32 8.14 -3.22 -3.22
C GLY A 32 9.51 -3.44 -3.84
N GLY A 33 10.49 -2.63 -3.44
CA GLY A 33 11.84 -2.69 -3.98
C GLY A 33 12.05 -1.63 -5.05
N THR A 34 12.68 -1.98 -6.17
CA THR A 34 12.93 -1.01 -7.25
C THR A 34 12.10 -1.38 -8.45
N GLY A 35 11.30 -0.47 -9.00
CA GLY A 35 10.38 -0.73 -10.11
C GLY A 35 9.02 -0.10 -9.83
N ASP A 36 8.11 -0.17 -10.77
CA ASP A 36 6.75 0.36 -10.58
C ASP A 36 5.88 -0.70 -9.90
N ASP A 37 5.84 -0.70 -8.57
CA ASP A 37 5.22 -1.78 -7.78
C ASP A 37 3.72 -1.58 -7.51
N VAL A 38 3.00 -2.67 -7.25
CA VAL A 38 1.61 -2.67 -6.75
C VAL A 38 1.55 -3.43 -5.44
N LEU A 39 1.39 -2.72 -4.31
CA LEU A 39 1.37 -3.30 -2.97
C LEU A 39 -0.02 -3.12 -2.34
N SER A 40 -0.59 -4.20 -1.82
CA SER A 40 -1.86 -4.25 -1.08
C SER A 40 -1.63 -4.80 0.31
N GLY A 41 -2.03 -4.08 1.36
CA GLY A 41 -1.96 -4.52 2.75
C GLY A 41 -3.11 -5.43 3.14
N GLY A 42 -4.31 -5.12 2.64
CA GLY A 42 -5.50 -5.91 2.95
C GLY A 42 -6.11 -5.49 4.28
N GLY A 43 -6.35 -6.41 5.22
CA GLY A 43 -7.00 -6.08 6.49
C GLY A 43 -6.07 -6.14 7.69
N GLY A 44 -5.76 -5.02 8.33
CA GLY A 44 -4.84 -4.99 9.47
C GLY A 44 -4.22 -3.62 9.64
N ASN A 45 -3.13 -3.52 10.39
CA ASN A 45 -2.31 -2.31 10.43
C ASN A 45 -1.02 -2.58 9.67
N ASP A 46 -1.04 -2.24 8.38
CA ASP A 46 0.02 -2.65 7.47
C ASP A 46 1.09 -1.57 7.30
N ASN A 47 2.31 -1.97 6.95
CA ASN A 47 3.43 -1.09 6.66
C ASN A 47 3.93 -1.35 5.23
N LEU A 48 3.48 -0.53 4.29
CA LEU A 48 3.80 -0.65 2.87
C LEU A 48 4.85 0.39 2.45
N GLN A 49 5.91 -0.07 1.81
CA GLN A 49 7.02 0.75 1.32
C GLN A 49 7.24 0.49 -0.16
N GLY A 50 6.95 1.49 -1.00
CA GLY A 50 7.12 1.39 -2.45
C GLY A 50 8.56 1.60 -2.93
N GLU A 51 9.45 2.15 -2.10
CA GLU A 51 10.86 2.34 -2.45
C GLU A 51 11.10 3.09 -3.80
N ALA A 52 11.80 2.54 -4.79
CA ALA A 52 12.21 3.33 -5.96
C ALA A 52 11.30 3.04 -7.16
N GLY A 53 10.30 3.89 -7.40
CA GLY A 53 9.32 3.59 -8.45
C GLY A 53 8.12 4.53 -8.47
N ASN A 54 7.30 4.40 -9.51
CA ASN A 54 5.93 4.91 -9.50
C ASN A 54 5.01 3.83 -8.94
N ASP A 55 5.03 3.69 -7.63
CA ASP A 55 4.35 2.60 -6.95
C ASP A 55 2.85 2.90 -6.79
N THR A 56 2.04 1.86 -6.74
CA THR A 56 0.65 1.91 -6.31
C THR A 56 0.54 1.18 -4.99
N LEU A 57 0.24 1.92 -3.92
CA LEU A 57 0.13 1.35 -2.59
C LEU A 57 -1.32 1.43 -2.11
N ASP A 58 -1.91 0.31 -1.71
CA ASP A 58 -3.25 0.22 -1.10
C ASP A 58 -3.13 -0.34 0.31
N GLY A 59 -3.46 0.48 1.31
CA GLY A 59 -3.41 0.07 2.72
C GLY A 59 -4.54 -0.86 3.12
N GLY A 60 -5.65 -0.88 2.38
CA GLY A 60 -6.83 -1.63 2.79
C GLY A 60 -7.42 -1.17 4.14
N VAL A 61 -7.99 -2.09 4.91
CA VAL A 61 -8.74 -1.78 6.13
C VAL A 61 -7.81 -1.78 7.34
N GLY A 62 -7.58 -0.59 7.90
CA GLY A 62 -7.06 -0.42 9.25
C GLY A 62 -6.15 0.80 9.36
N ASN A 63 -5.19 0.78 10.31
CA ASN A 63 -4.30 1.91 10.53
C ASN A 63 -2.96 1.67 9.85
N ASP A 64 -2.95 1.90 8.55
CA ASP A 64 -1.80 1.56 7.74
C ASP A 64 -0.77 2.69 7.72
N TYR A 65 0.48 2.32 7.49
CA TYR A 65 1.59 3.19 7.19
C TYR A 65 2.04 2.94 5.76
N LEU A 66 1.87 3.94 4.90
CA LEU A 66 2.24 3.82 3.49
C LEU A 66 3.27 4.88 3.14
N GLN A 67 4.38 4.41 2.58
CA GLN A 67 5.47 5.22 2.09
C GLN A 67 5.69 4.94 0.61
N GLY A 68 5.05 5.76 -0.24
CA GLY A 68 5.45 5.87 -1.65
C GLY A 68 6.83 6.50 -1.71
N GLY A 69 7.71 5.99 -2.56
CA GLY A 69 9.07 6.51 -2.58
C GLY A 69 9.27 7.69 -3.51
N VAL A 70 10.40 7.70 -4.23
CA VAL A 70 11.03 8.96 -4.66
C VAL A 70 10.32 9.62 -5.86
N ILE A 71 9.57 8.84 -6.65
CA ILE A 71 8.83 9.31 -7.83
C ILE A 71 7.31 9.40 -7.54
N ARG A 72 6.48 9.78 -8.53
CA ARG A 72 5.06 10.08 -8.29
C ARG A 72 4.23 8.80 -8.09
N SER A 73 4.37 8.17 -6.92
CA SER A 73 3.60 7.00 -6.53
C SER A 73 2.13 7.38 -6.24
N ARG A 74 1.19 6.53 -6.67
CA ARG A 74 -0.24 6.65 -6.39
C ARG A 74 -0.53 5.94 -5.07
N LEU A 75 -1.03 6.69 -4.10
CA LEU A 75 -1.28 6.18 -2.77
C LEU A 75 -2.78 6.11 -2.49
N TRP A 76 -3.30 4.90 -2.29
CA TRP A 76 -4.66 4.65 -1.85
C TRP A 76 -4.65 4.31 -0.35
N LEU A 77 -5.29 5.17 0.44
CA LEU A 77 -5.47 4.95 1.86
C LEU A 77 -6.87 4.43 2.08
N GLY A 78 -6.98 3.22 2.59
CA GLY A 78 -8.23 2.79 3.16
C GLY A 78 -8.53 3.49 4.47
N CYS A 79 -9.62 3.10 5.11
CA CYS A 79 -10.25 3.91 6.15
C CYS A 79 -9.55 3.81 7.52
N GLY A 80 -8.50 4.60 7.75
CA GLY A 80 -7.86 4.71 9.07
C GLY A 80 -6.40 5.19 9.10
N SER A 81 -5.73 5.24 7.96
CA SER A 81 -4.27 5.38 7.86
C SER A 81 -3.77 6.81 8.25
N ARG A 82 -2.73 6.89 9.10
CA ARG A 82 -2.07 8.14 9.52
C ARG A 82 -0.98 8.53 8.51
N LEU A 83 -1.30 9.33 7.49
CA LEU A 83 -0.25 9.84 6.60
C LEU A 83 0.46 11.10 7.10
N ARG A 84 1.79 11.14 6.91
CA ARG A 84 2.60 12.35 7.16
C ARG A 84 2.63 13.35 5.99
N ARG A 85 2.06 13.03 4.82
CA ARG A 85 2.16 13.92 3.64
C ARG A 85 0.92 14.09 2.75
N TYR A 86 -0.15 13.33 2.91
CA TYR A 86 -1.38 13.53 2.13
C TYR A 86 -2.61 13.51 3.05
N SER A 87 -3.19 14.69 3.24
CA SER A 87 -4.51 14.84 3.86
C SER A 87 -5.58 14.53 2.82
N ARG A 88 -6.29 13.39 2.97
CA ARG A 88 -7.74 13.21 2.67
C ARG A 88 -8.11 11.72 2.61
N GLN A 89 -8.70 11.25 3.72
CA GLN A 89 -9.96 10.51 3.84
C GLN A 89 -10.23 9.30 2.91
N CYS A 90 -9.93 8.12 3.45
CA CYS A 90 -10.80 6.94 3.53
C CYS A 90 -11.90 6.76 2.45
N GLY A 91 -11.66 5.88 1.47
CA GLY A 91 -12.68 4.98 0.94
C GLY A 91 -13.84 5.58 0.14
N GLN A 92 -13.58 6.45 -0.82
CA GLN A 92 -14.56 6.75 -1.87
C GLN A 92 -13.85 6.78 -3.21
N GLY A 93 -14.46 6.19 -4.23
CA GLY A 93 -13.99 6.20 -5.62
C GLY A 93 -13.85 7.64 -6.13
N ALA A 94 -12.76 8.30 -5.76
CA ALA A 94 -12.41 9.62 -6.21
C ALA A 94 -11.94 9.47 -7.66
N ASP A 95 -12.69 10.07 -8.58
CA ASP A 95 -12.22 10.24 -9.95
C ASP A 95 -10.89 11.01 -9.98
N ARG A 96 -10.24 11.10 -11.14
CA ARG A 96 -8.93 11.79 -11.31
C ARG A 96 -8.95 13.27 -10.89
N ASN A 97 -10.12 13.82 -10.50
CA ASN A 97 -10.32 15.19 -10.04
C ASN A 97 -10.65 15.29 -8.54
N GLY A 98 -10.58 14.20 -7.77
CA GLY A 98 -10.72 14.25 -6.32
C GLY A 98 -12.14 14.52 -5.83
N ARG A 99 -13.17 14.26 -6.64
CA ARG A 99 -14.57 14.33 -6.19
C ARG A 99 -14.99 13.00 -5.61
N ILE A 100 -15.41 13.03 -4.35
CA ILE A 100 -16.09 11.91 -3.70
C ILE A 100 -17.47 11.78 -4.38
N ALA A 101 -17.68 10.70 -5.13
CA ALA A 101 -19.01 10.33 -5.58
C ALA A 101 -19.80 9.80 -4.37
N HIS A 102 -20.94 10.42 -4.09
CA HIS A 102 -21.94 9.91 -3.16
C HIS A 102 -22.66 8.69 -3.74
#